data_AF-A0A1L8TR82-F1
#
_entry.id   AF-A0A1L8TR82-F1
#
_cell.length_a   1.000
_cell.length_b   1.000
_cell.length_c   1.000
_cell.angle_alpha   90.00
_cell.angle_beta   90.00
_cell.angle_gamma   90.00
#
_symmetry.space_group_name_H-M   'P 1'
#
loop_
_entity.id
_entity.type
_entity.pdbx_description
1 polymer ?
#
loop_
_entity_poly.entity_id
_entity_poly.type
_entity_poly.pdbx_seq_one_letter_code
_entity_poly.pdbx_strand_id
1 'polypeptide(L)'
;MDILKSDVLKTLDSFSLEDIQQAIEEVNTQKGRVWFGKSCDNLQQVLYILAENAEKKLLDKEVHDLKQALVDKYKKNMDHACASAKVYNIWGFYQNKGKGQVFVRDALLKELYGEVTQ
;
A
#
# COMPACT_ATOMS: atom_id res chain seq x y z
N MET A 1 -9.90 19.31 2.97
CA MET A 1 -8.95 20.45 2.81
C MET A 1 -7.77 19.87 2.07
N ASP A 2 -7.79 19.95 0.74
CA ASP A 2 -6.66 19.49 -0.08
C ASP A 2 -5.50 20.45 0.17
N ILE A 3 -4.55 19.99 0.97
CA ILE A 3 -3.23 20.61 1.03
C ILE A 3 -2.74 20.59 -0.41
N LEU A 4 -2.52 21.77 -0.99
CA LEU A 4 -1.99 21.96 -2.34
C LEU A 4 -0.70 21.16 -2.49
N LYS A 5 -0.81 19.89 -2.87
CA LYS A 5 0.33 19.13 -3.36
C LYS A 5 0.72 19.82 -4.65
N SER A 6 1.95 20.32 -4.70
CA SER A 6 2.58 20.79 -5.94
C SER A 6 2.28 19.80 -7.07
N ASP A 7 2.08 20.28 -8.29
CA ASP A 7 1.79 19.39 -9.42
C ASP A 7 2.88 18.33 -9.60
N VAL A 8 4.13 18.64 -9.23
CA VAL A 8 5.22 17.68 -9.13
C VAL A 8 4.90 16.53 -8.16
N LEU A 9 4.42 16.84 -6.96
CA LEU A 9 4.04 15.83 -5.96
C LEU A 9 2.83 15.01 -6.41
N LYS A 10 1.87 15.61 -7.12
CA LYS A 10 0.73 14.88 -7.71
C LYS A 10 1.19 13.91 -8.79
N THR A 11 2.11 14.34 -9.66
CA THR A 11 2.69 13.48 -10.70
C THR A 11 3.46 12.33 -10.05
N LEU A 12 4.32 12.60 -9.06
CA LEU A 12 5.03 11.56 -8.32
C LEU A 12 4.05 10.58 -7.63
N ASP A 13 2.92 11.08 -7.13
CA ASP A 13 1.90 10.26 -6.51
C ASP A 13 1.09 9.41 -7.50
N SER A 14 1.08 9.77 -8.79
CA SER A 14 0.29 9.14 -9.86
C SER A 14 0.97 7.98 -10.56
N PHE A 15 2.29 7.83 -10.41
CA PHE A 15 3.01 6.70 -11.02
C PHE A 15 2.57 5.38 -10.38
N SER A 16 2.32 4.38 -11.23
CA SER A 16 2.05 3.04 -10.76
C SER A 16 3.34 2.37 -10.27
N LEU A 17 3.21 1.38 -9.39
CA LEU A 17 4.36 0.58 -8.96
C LEU A 17 5.04 -0.11 -10.15
N GLU A 18 4.25 -0.56 -11.13
CA GLU A 18 4.71 -1.21 -12.35
C GLU A 18 5.58 -0.27 -13.20
N ASP A 19 5.12 0.98 -13.42
CA ASP A 19 5.90 1.98 -14.16
C ASP A 19 7.24 2.29 -13.46
N ILE A 20 7.22 2.38 -12.13
CA ILE A 20 8.43 2.65 -11.34
C ILE A 20 9.39 1.47 -11.42
N GLN A 21 8.89 0.24 -11.31
CA GLN A 21 9.70 -0.98 -11.43
C GLN A 21 10.35 -1.10 -12.81
N GLN A 22 9.60 -0.82 -13.88
CA GLN A 22 10.14 -0.78 -15.23
C GLN A 22 11.25 0.29 -15.35
N ALA A 23 11.04 1.49 -14.81
CA ALA A 23 12.07 2.53 -14.82
C ALA A 23 13.34 2.12 -14.05
N ILE A 24 13.21 1.40 -12.93
CA ILE A 24 14.34 0.84 -12.18
C ILE A 24 15.11 -0.16 -13.03
N GLU A 25 14.42 -1.06 -13.73
CA GLU A 25 15.05 -2.03 -14.63
C GLU A 25 15.82 -1.32 -15.75
N GLU A 26 15.19 -0.35 -16.41
CA GLU A 26 15.78 0.43 -17.50
C GLU A 26 17.07 1.15 -17.06
N VAL A 27 17.04 1.81 -15.90
CA VAL A 27 18.20 2.51 -15.33
C VAL A 27 19.34 1.55 -14.99
N ASN A 28 19.01 0.34 -14.52
CA ASN A 28 20.01 -0.67 -14.18
C ASN A 28 20.68 -1.31 -15.40
N THR A 29 20.12 -1.16 -16.61
CA THR A 29 20.75 -1.65 -17.84
C THR A 29 22.03 -0.89 -18.20
N GLN A 30 22.91 -1.52 -18.97
CA GLN A 30 24.11 -0.87 -19.50
C GLN A 30 23.77 0.38 -20.34
N LYS A 31 22.66 0.37 -21.08
CA LYS A 31 22.18 1.52 -21.85
C LYS A 31 21.73 2.65 -20.94
N GLY A 32 20.94 2.35 -19.90
CA GLY A 32 20.50 3.31 -18.90
C GLY A 32 21.68 3.99 -18.20
N ARG A 33 22.68 3.21 -17.76
CA ARG A 33 23.91 3.74 -17.15
C ARG A 33 24.68 4.67 -18.09
N VAL A 34 24.76 4.34 -19.38
CA VAL A 34 25.40 5.22 -20.39
C VAL A 34 24.60 6.51 -20.60
N TRP A 35 23.27 6.43 -20.66
CA TRP A 35 22.41 7.60 -20.86
C TRP A 35 22.42 8.56 -19.68
N PHE A 36 22.33 8.05 -18.46
CA PHE A 36 22.23 8.89 -17.26
C PHE A 36 23.59 9.22 -16.62
N GLY A 37 24.64 8.46 -16.97
CA GLY A 37 26.02 8.71 -16.54
C GLY A 37 26.12 8.89 -15.02
N LYS A 38 26.69 10.03 -14.59
CA LYS A 38 26.91 10.35 -13.17
C LYS A 38 25.63 10.58 -12.36
N SER A 39 24.49 10.80 -13.03
CA SER A 39 23.19 11.01 -12.37
C SER A 39 22.44 9.69 -12.14
N CYS A 40 22.95 8.57 -12.65
CA CYS A 40 22.31 7.26 -12.57
C CYS A 40 21.99 6.86 -11.12
N ASP A 41 22.95 7.04 -10.21
CA ASP A 41 22.79 6.63 -8.81
C ASP A 41 21.72 7.48 -8.08
N ASN A 42 21.67 8.78 -8.37
CA ASN A 42 20.65 9.68 -7.81
C ASN A 42 19.26 9.33 -8.33
N LEU A 43 19.14 9.04 -9.63
CA LEU A 43 17.87 8.64 -10.24
C LEU A 43 17.39 7.30 -9.64
N GLN A 44 18.29 6.35 -9.47
CA GLN A 44 17.99 5.06 -8.86
C GLN A 44 17.48 5.20 -7.42
N GLN A 45 18.08 6.08 -6.61
CA GLN A 45 17.59 6.36 -5.26
C GLN A 45 16.17 6.95 -5.26
N VAL A 46 15.90 7.92 -6.14
CA VAL A 46 14.55 8.51 -6.27
C VAL A 46 13.54 7.45 -6.67
N LEU A 47 13.87 6.58 -7.64
CA LEU A 47 12.98 5.52 -8.08
C LEU A 47 12.66 4.50 -6.97
N TYR A 48 13.65 4.12 -6.15
CA TYR A 48 13.38 3.25 -4.99
C TYR A 48 12.47 3.90 -3.95
N ILE A 49 12.68 5.19 -3.65
CA ILE A 49 11.78 5.93 -2.74
C ILE A 49 10.35 5.98 -3.30
N LEU A 50 10.20 6.14 -4.62
CA LEU A 50 8.88 6.10 -5.27
C LEU A 50 8.25 4.71 -5.17
N ALA A 51 9.04 3.65 -5.36
CA ALA A 51 8.56 2.27 -5.24
C ALA A 51 8.05 1.98 -3.82
N GLU A 52 8.83 2.29 -2.78
CA GLU A 52 8.42 2.11 -1.38
C GLU A 52 7.11 2.86 -1.05
N ASN A 53 6.96 4.09 -1.57
CA ASN A 53 5.74 4.87 -1.39
C ASN A 53 4.54 4.25 -2.12
N ALA A 54 4.73 3.76 -3.34
CA ALA A 54 3.67 3.11 -4.11
C ALA A 54 3.24 1.78 -3.45
N GLU A 55 4.18 0.97 -2.98
CA GLU A 55 3.91 -0.26 -2.22
C GLU A 55 3.11 0.02 -0.95
N LYS A 56 3.48 1.05 -0.20
CA LYS A 56 2.75 1.47 1.00
C LYS A 56 1.30 1.86 0.68
N LYS A 57 1.08 2.63 -0.40
CA LYS A 57 -0.28 3.01 -0.82
C LYS A 57 -1.12 1.80 -1.20
N LEU A 58 -0.53 0.83 -1.92
CA LEU A 58 -1.21 -0.40 -2.29
C LEU A 58 -1.62 -1.18 -1.05
N LEU A 59 -0.71 -1.30 -0.07
CA LEU A 59 -0.99 -1.98 1.19
C LEU A 59 -2.06 -1.27 2.03
N ASP A 60 -2.05 0.07 2.06
CA ASP A 60 -3.08 0.85 2.75
C ASP A 60 -4.45 0.68 2.09
N LYS A 61 -4.49 0.65 0.75
CA LYS A 61 -5.71 0.35 -0.01
C LYS A 61 -6.20 -1.07 0.27
N GLU A 62 -5.31 -2.05 0.27
CA GLU A 62 -5.64 -3.45 0.56
C GLU A 62 -6.23 -3.61 1.97
N VAL A 63 -5.63 -2.97 2.98
CA VAL A 63 -6.17 -2.96 4.35
C VAL A 63 -7.54 -2.28 4.40
N HIS A 64 -7.74 -1.18 3.66
CA HIS A 64 -9.04 -0.52 3.56
C HIS A 64 -10.10 -1.45 2.96
N ASP A 65 -9.78 -2.08 1.83
CA ASP A 65 -10.69 -3.00 1.11
C ASP A 65 -11.02 -4.22 1.97
N LEU A 66 -10.05 -4.78 2.71
CA LEU A 66 -10.27 -5.86 3.66
C LEU A 66 -11.20 -5.46 4.81
N LYS A 67 -11.05 -4.25 5.35
CA LYS A 67 -11.97 -3.72 6.36
C LYS A 67 -13.38 -3.61 5.80
N GLN A 68 -13.54 -3.13 4.57
CA GLN A 68 -14.85 -3.02 3.93
C GLN A 68 -15.48 -4.41 3.71
N ALA A 69 -14.70 -5.38 3.23
CA ALA A 69 -15.14 -6.77 3.07
C ALA A 69 -15.57 -7.42 4.40
N LEU A 70 -14.85 -7.15 5.50
CA LEU A 70 -15.24 -7.60 6.83
C LEU A 70 -16.54 -6.94 7.31
N VAL A 71 -16.74 -5.65 7.02
CA VAL A 71 -17.99 -4.95 7.35
C VAL A 71 -19.15 -5.62 6.61
N ASP A 72 -19.01 -5.89 5.33
CA ASP A 72 -20.05 -6.56 4.54
C ASP A 72 -20.29 -8.02 4.97
N LYS A 73 -19.26 -8.72 5.44
CA LYS A 73 -19.41 -10.04 6.10
C LYS A 73 -20.25 -9.95 7.36
N TYR A 74 -19.97 -8.99 8.25
CA TYR A 74 -20.70 -8.86 9.52
C TYR A 74 -22.11 -8.30 9.36
N LYS A 75 -22.36 -7.45 8.35
CA LYS A 75 -23.69 -6.90 8.03
C LYS A 75 -24.74 -7.97 7.73
N LYS A 76 -24.34 -9.21 7.45
CA LYS A 76 -25.27 -10.34 7.30
C LYS A 76 -26.02 -10.67 8.60
N ASN A 77 -25.45 -10.32 9.76
CA ASN A 77 -25.94 -10.72 11.08
C ASN A 77 -26.21 -9.53 12.04
N MET A 78 -25.85 -8.31 11.65
CA MET A 78 -26.03 -7.09 12.47
C MET A 78 -26.16 -5.86 11.57
N ASP A 79 -26.62 -4.74 12.12
CA ASP A 79 -26.68 -3.49 11.36
C ASP A 79 -25.29 -2.95 10.96
N HIS A 80 -25.28 -1.99 10.04
CA HIS A 80 -24.04 -1.43 9.50
C HIS A 80 -23.19 -0.73 10.56
N ALA A 81 -23.78 -0.02 11.52
CA ALA A 81 -23.03 0.70 12.54
C ALA A 81 -22.32 -0.28 13.49
N CYS A 82 -23.03 -1.34 13.91
CA CYS A 82 -22.49 -2.43 14.72
C CYS A 82 -21.36 -3.17 13.98
N ALA A 83 -21.56 -3.50 12.70
CA ALA A 83 -20.54 -4.16 11.87
C ALA A 83 -19.29 -3.29 11.73
N SER A 84 -19.45 -2.00 11.43
CA SER A 84 -18.35 -1.04 11.31
C SER A 84 -17.57 -0.87 12.61
N ALA A 85 -18.26 -0.75 13.75
CA ALA A 85 -17.61 -0.66 15.06
C ALA A 85 -16.83 -1.94 15.39
N LYS A 86 -17.39 -3.11 15.08
CA LYS A 86 -16.71 -4.40 15.28
C LYS A 86 -15.43 -4.49 14.45
N VAL A 87 -15.48 -4.15 13.17
CA VAL A 87 -14.29 -4.17 12.30
C VAL A 87 -13.25 -3.16 12.74
N TYR A 88 -13.67 -1.97 13.18
CA TYR A 88 -12.76 -0.97 13.73
C TYR A 88 -12.00 -1.50 14.95
N ASN A 89 -12.69 -2.18 15.87
CA ASN A 89 -12.07 -2.79 17.04
C ASN A 89 -11.08 -3.92 16.68
N ILE A 90 -11.42 -4.77 15.71
CA ILE A 90 -10.52 -5.84 15.20
C ILE A 90 -9.26 -5.22 14.60
N TRP A 91 -9.44 -4.25 13.69
CA TRP A 91 -8.32 -3.56 13.05
C TRP A 91 -7.45 -2.83 14.09
N GLY A 92 -8.06 -2.08 15.01
CA GLY A 92 -7.37 -1.36 16.08
C GLY A 92 -6.58 -2.30 16.99
N PHE A 93 -7.11 -3.49 17.31
CA PHE A 93 -6.39 -4.50 18.07
C PHE A 93 -5.10 -4.94 17.37
N TYR A 94 -5.13 -5.20 16.06
CA TYR A 94 -3.93 -5.60 15.31
C TYR A 94 -2.96 -4.45 15.12
N GLN A 95 -3.46 -3.24 14.81
CA GLN A 95 -2.64 -2.05 14.63
C GLN A 95 -1.87 -1.69 15.90
N ASN A 96 -2.51 -1.78 17.07
CA ASN A 96 -1.91 -1.46 18.37
C ASN A 96 -0.78 -2.42 18.79
N LYS A 97 -0.55 -3.53 18.06
CA LYS A 97 0.61 -4.41 18.28
C LYS A 97 1.91 -3.87 17.72
N GLY A 98 1.87 -2.78 16.93
CA GLY A 98 3.07 -2.12 16.40
C GLY A 98 3.90 -2.95 15.42
N LYS A 99 3.32 -4.00 14.81
CA LYS A 99 4.02 -4.93 13.90
C LYS A 99 3.99 -4.52 12.42
N GLY A 100 3.52 -3.31 12.12
CA GLY A 100 3.41 -2.78 10.76
C GLY A 100 2.18 -3.24 9.99
N GLN A 101 1.97 -2.64 8.82
CA GLN A 101 0.74 -2.75 8.03
C GLN A 101 0.59 -4.13 7.35
N VAL A 102 1.70 -4.80 7.00
CA VAL A 102 1.70 -6.16 6.43
C VAL A 102 1.08 -7.15 7.43
N PHE A 103 1.50 -7.08 8.69
CA PHE A 103 0.92 -7.89 9.76
C PHE A 103 -0.58 -7.63 9.93
N VAL A 104 -1.00 -6.36 9.85
CA VAL A 104 -2.42 -5.98 9.94
C VAL A 104 -3.21 -6.60 8.79
N ARG A 105 -2.74 -6.46 7.55
CA ARG A 105 -3.35 -7.09 6.37
C ARG A 105 -3.51 -8.60 6.56
N ASP A 106 -2.43 -9.29 6.92
CA ASP A 106 -2.45 -10.75 7.07
C ASP A 106 -3.41 -11.20 8.18
N ALA A 107 -3.51 -10.43 9.26
CA ALA A 107 -4.46 -10.68 10.33
C ALA A 107 -5.91 -10.45 9.86
N LEU A 108 -6.20 -9.39 9.11
CA LEU A 108 -7.54 -9.13 8.56
C LEU A 108 -7.95 -10.18 7.52
N LEU A 109 -7.02 -10.68 6.70
CA LEU A 109 -7.26 -11.81 5.80
C LEU A 109 -7.70 -13.05 6.58
N LYS A 110 -7.04 -13.36 7.70
CA LYS A 110 -7.43 -14.46 8.60
C LYS A 110 -8.83 -14.28 9.18
N GLU A 111 -9.19 -13.07 9.59
CA GLU A 111 -10.54 -12.76 10.07
C GLU A 111 -11.61 -12.94 8.97
N LEU A 112 -11.25 -12.59 7.74
CA LEU A 112 -12.17 -12.61 6.60
C LEU A 112 -12.42 -14.04 6.11
N TYR A 113 -11.36 -14.83 5.94
CA TYR A 113 -11.41 -16.14 5.28
C TYR A 113 -11.19 -17.34 6.21
N GLY A 114 -10.77 -17.14 7.46
CA GLY A 114 -10.30 -18.21 8.35
C GLY A 114 -8.79 -18.43 8.21
N GLU A 115 -8.24 -19.52 8.77
CA GLU A 115 -6.83 -19.84 8.58
C GLU A 115 -6.53 -20.04 7.08
N VAL A 116 -5.74 -19.12 6.50
CA VAL A 116 -5.08 -19.35 5.22
C VAL A 116 -4.01 -20.41 5.51
N THR A 117 -4.32 -21.66 5.20
CA THR A 117 -3.34 -22.75 5.23
C THR A 117 -2.28 -22.41 4.21
N GLN A 118 -1.03 -22.32 4.67
CA GLN A 118 0.16 -22.15 3.83
C GLN A 118 0.34 -23.34 2.89
#